data_AF-A0A2D9VQA3-F1
#
_entry.id   AF-A0A2D9VQA3-F1
#
_cell.length_a   1.000
_cell.length_b   1.000
_cell.length_c   1.000
_cell.angle_alpha   90.00
_cell.angle_beta   90.00
_cell.angle_gamma   90.00
#
_symmetry.space_group_name_H-M   'P 1'
#
loop_
_entity.id
_entity.type
_entity.pdbx_description
1 polymer ?
#
loop_
_entity_poly.entity_id
_entity_poly.type
_entity_poly.pdbx_seq_one_letter_code
_entity_poly.pdbx_strand_id
1 'polypeptide(L)'
;WTGLKTYHDDDKKQECFRKYNSPIDSYRDHSLFLAERKRYAFLFELRKTDYKGWAKGLQKAGYATSKTYSKKLIELIKEYSLDQYDTKKPKKKVKIKRDHLNPVSSVQIHKKNFIKYIVVEDGQSLNDIAEKYDVWLWEILKYNECTIDRVLNSGEKIYLQPKRKKGTQKNHIVVEGETMYGISQLYGVKLKSLYKMNQMSFGSEPYVGQKLNLMKKIKFN
;
A
#
# COMPACT_ATOMS: atom_id res chain seq x y z
N TRP A 1 14.16 -13.22 13.16
CA TRP A 1 14.65 -12.42 12.02
C TRP A 1 15.69 -13.26 11.30
N THR A 2 15.42 -13.58 10.04
CA THR A 2 16.26 -14.43 9.18
C THR A 2 17.10 -13.63 8.17
N GLY A 3 16.86 -12.31 8.06
CA GLY A 3 17.63 -11.43 7.18
C GLY A 3 18.98 -10.98 7.76
N LEU A 4 19.64 -10.07 7.05
CA LEU A 4 20.93 -9.51 7.45
C LEU A 4 20.85 -8.81 8.81
N LYS A 5 21.95 -8.88 9.55
CA LYS A 5 22.07 -8.28 10.88
C LYS A 5 23.33 -7.44 10.95
N THR A 6 23.30 -6.45 11.83
CA THR A 6 24.48 -5.70 12.26
C THR A 6 24.45 -5.61 13.77
N TYR A 7 25.61 -5.40 14.38
CA TYR A 7 25.76 -5.36 15.83
C TYR A 7 26.29 -4.00 16.25
N HIS A 8 25.61 -3.38 17.21
CA HIS A 8 25.97 -2.08 17.75
C HIS A 8 25.72 -2.08 19.25
N ASP A 9 26.40 -1.18 19.96
CA ASP A 9 26.15 -0.94 21.37
C ASP A 9 25.08 0.17 21.47
N ASP A 10 23.91 -0.14 22.03
CA ASP A 10 22.80 0.81 22.25
C ASP A 10 22.32 0.76 23.72
N ASP A 11 21.37 -0.12 24.05
CA ASP A 11 20.93 -0.38 25.44
C ASP A 11 21.86 -1.41 26.13
N LYS A 12 22.44 -2.34 25.35
CA LYS A 12 23.42 -3.34 25.81
C LYS A 12 24.56 -3.46 24.80
N LYS A 13 25.67 -4.05 25.26
CA LYS A 13 26.78 -4.38 24.36
C LYS A 13 26.36 -5.43 23.33
N GLN A 14 26.77 -5.25 22.09
CA GLN A 14 26.57 -6.19 20.98
C GLN A 14 25.10 -6.51 20.72
N GLU A 15 24.23 -5.50 20.73
CA GLU A 15 22.83 -5.68 20.39
C GLU A 15 22.64 -5.95 18.91
N CYS A 16 21.76 -6.91 18.62
CA CYS A 16 21.49 -7.37 17.26
C CYS A 16 20.44 -6.47 16.60
N PHE A 17 20.87 -5.65 15.64
CA PHE A 17 19.99 -4.83 14.81
C PHE A 17 19.72 -5.51 13.47
N ARG A 18 18.48 -5.36 13.00
CA ARG A 18 18.12 -5.79 11.65
C ARG A 18 18.79 -4.84 10.65
N LYS A 19 19.50 -5.40 9.67
CA LYS A 19 20.06 -4.64 8.56
C LYS A 19 19.15 -4.79 7.35
N TYR A 20 18.91 -3.68 6.69
CA TYR A 20 18.04 -3.59 5.52
C TYR A 20 18.85 -3.12 4.32
N ASN A 21 18.41 -3.52 3.14
CA ASN A 21 19.02 -3.09 1.88
C ASN A 21 18.60 -1.66 1.50
N SER A 22 17.48 -1.18 2.05
CA SER A 22 16.97 0.16 1.82
C SER A 22 16.30 0.74 3.07
N PRO A 23 16.23 2.08 3.21
CA PRO A 23 15.45 2.72 4.28
C PRO A 23 13.97 2.30 4.28
N ILE A 24 13.38 2.06 3.10
CA ILE A 24 11.95 1.69 2.99
C ILE A 24 11.65 0.30 3.55
N ASP A 25 12.57 -0.66 3.41
CA ASP A 25 12.43 -1.99 4.03
C ASP A 25 12.40 -1.88 5.56
N SER A 26 13.22 -0.99 6.12
CA SER A 26 13.23 -0.68 7.55
C SER A 26 11.89 -0.08 8.00
N TYR A 27 11.37 0.91 7.28
CA TYR A 27 10.08 1.52 7.60
C TYR A 27 8.92 0.53 7.51
N ARG A 28 8.95 -0.39 6.53
CA ARG A 28 7.92 -1.42 6.36
C ARG A 28 7.96 -2.45 7.48
N ASP A 29 9.14 -3.03 7.75
CA ASP A 29 9.29 -4.02 8.83
C ASP A 29 8.88 -3.42 10.18
N HIS A 30 9.26 -2.16 10.42
CA HIS A 30 8.83 -1.42 11.59
C HIS A 30 7.30 -1.22 11.65
N SER A 31 6.66 -0.89 10.53
CA SER A 31 5.20 -0.76 10.45
C SER A 31 4.48 -2.09 10.72
N LEU A 32 4.97 -3.20 10.15
CA LEU A 32 4.44 -4.54 10.39
C LEU A 32 4.65 -4.97 11.84
N PHE A 33 5.82 -4.67 12.42
CA PHE A 33 6.12 -4.91 13.82
C PHE A 33 5.06 -4.30 14.74
N LEU A 34 4.61 -3.07 14.46
CA LEU A 34 3.53 -2.42 15.20
C LEU A 34 2.16 -3.02 14.89
N ALA A 35 1.85 -3.28 13.62
CA ALA A 35 0.52 -3.73 13.19
C ALA A 35 0.19 -5.20 13.57
N GLU A 36 1.18 -6.09 13.56
CA GLU A 36 0.94 -7.54 13.72
C GLU A 36 1.03 -8.01 15.18
N ARG A 37 1.75 -7.27 16.04
CA ARG A 37 1.93 -7.67 17.43
C ARG A 37 0.75 -7.23 18.29
N LYS A 38 0.05 -8.22 18.87
CA LYS A 38 -1.12 -8.03 19.74
C LYS A 38 -0.94 -6.94 20.81
N ARG A 39 0.27 -6.79 21.39
CA ARG A 39 0.57 -5.78 22.42
C ARG A 39 0.37 -4.33 21.96
N TYR A 40 0.40 -4.06 20.65
CA TYR A 40 0.20 -2.74 20.07
C TYR A 40 -1.20 -2.57 19.46
N ALA A 41 -2.03 -3.61 19.40
CA ALA A 41 -3.31 -3.57 18.68
C ALA A 41 -4.22 -2.41 19.11
N PHE A 42 -4.27 -2.10 20.41
CA PHE A 42 -5.07 -1.00 20.95
C PHE A 42 -4.66 0.39 20.44
N LEU A 43 -3.42 0.57 19.97
CA LEU A 43 -2.98 1.82 19.37
C LEU A 43 -3.75 2.14 18.08
N PHE A 44 -4.18 1.10 17.35
CA PHE A 44 -4.91 1.26 16.10
C PHE A 44 -6.39 1.61 16.30
N GLU A 45 -6.88 1.64 17.54
CA GLU A 45 -8.18 2.20 17.92
C GLU A 45 -8.11 3.74 18.08
N LEU A 46 -6.91 4.28 18.27
CA LEU A 46 -6.69 5.72 18.37
C LEU A 46 -6.85 6.39 17.00
N ARG A 47 -7.21 7.68 17.02
CA ARG A 47 -7.14 8.50 15.81
C ARG A 47 -5.69 8.56 15.33
N LYS A 48 -5.48 8.40 14.02
CA LYS A 48 -4.14 8.46 13.41
C LYS A 48 -3.41 9.79 13.67
N THR A 49 -4.18 10.88 13.83
CA THR A 49 -3.67 12.22 14.13
C THR A 49 -3.44 12.46 15.61
N ASP A 50 -3.70 11.49 16.49
CA ASP A 50 -3.49 11.61 17.93
C ASP A 50 -2.08 11.18 18.32
N TYR A 51 -1.07 11.92 17.86
CA TYR A 51 0.33 11.60 18.14
C TYR A 51 0.64 11.52 19.65
N LYS A 52 -0.11 12.25 20.49
CA LYS A 52 0.02 12.20 21.95
C LYS A 52 -0.48 10.86 22.51
N GLY A 53 -1.64 10.40 22.06
CA GLY A 53 -2.18 9.09 22.40
C GLY A 53 -1.25 7.97 21.93
N TRP A 54 -0.77 8.06 20.68
CA TRP A 54 0.20 7.12 20.13
C TRP A 54 1.51 7.05 20.94
N ALA A 55 2.12 8.20 21.27
CA ALA A 55 3.35 8.25 22.06
C ALA A 55 3.18 7.62 23.45
N LYS A 56 2.09 7.93 24.15
CA LYS A 56 1.77 7.33 25.46
C LYS A 56 1.49 5.84 25.35
N GLY A 57 0.74 5.43 24.34
CA GLY A 57 0.41 4.02 24.13
C GLY A 57 1.62 3.18 23.74
N LEU A 58 2.55 3.70 22.93
CA LEU A 58 3.82 3.03 22.61
C LEU A 58 4.64 2.79 23.88
N GLN A 59 4.75 3.79 24.74
CA GLN A 59 5.42 3.64 26.03
C GLN A 59 4.72 2.61 26.92
N LYS A 60 3.40 2.71 27.08
CA LYS A 60 2.60 1.75 27.86
C LYS A 60 2.75 0.32 27.32
N ALA A 61 2.79 0.19 26.00
CA ALA A 61 2.99 -1.08 25.33
C ALA A 61 4.43 -1.59 25.43
N GLY A 62 5.36 -0.89 26.10
CA GLY A 62 6.75 -1.30 26.30
C GLY A 62 7.58 -1.28 25.01
N TYR A 63 7.36 -0.27 24.17
CA TYR A 63 8.13 -0.06 22.94
C TYR A 63 9.59 0.32 23.20
N ALA A 64 9.84 1.13 24.23
CA ALA A 64 11.18 1.57 24.63
C ALA A 64 11.40 1.31 26.12
N THR A 65 12.67 1.12 26.50
CA THR A 65 13.13 0.94 27.89
C THR A 65 13.01 2.24 28.72
N SER A 66 13.09 3.39 28.05
CA SER A 66 13.06 4.71 28.71
C SER A 66 11.72 5.06 29.35
N LYS A 67 11.77 5.46 30.64
CA LYS A 67 10.64 5.99 31.41
C LYS A 67 10.12 7.33 30.88
N THR A 68 10.91 8.07 30.09
CA THR A 68 10.54 9.37 29.53
C THR A 68 10.28 9.35 28.03
N TYR A 69 10.25 8.16 27.41
CA TYR A 69 10.06 7.98 25.97
C TYR A 69 8.90 8.79 25.39
N SER A 70 7.69 8.65 25.97
CA SER A 70 6.51 9.36 25.46
C SER A 70 6.64 10.88 25.56
N LYS A 71 7.24 11.38 26.65
CA LYS A 71 7.50 12.81 26.87
C LYS A 71 8.45 13.36 25.80
N LYS A 72 9.60 12.70 25.59
CA LYS A 72 10.59 13.10 24.59
C LYS A 72 10.00 13.13 23.18
N LEU A 73 9.23 12.11 22.81
CA LEU A 73 8.60 12.03 21.49
C LEU A 73 7.58 13.17 21.27
N ILE A 74 6.75 13.47 22.27
CA ILE A 74 5.79 14.57 22.22
C ILE A 74 6.51 15.92 22.13
N GLU A 75 7.60 16.10 22.85
CA GLU A 75 8.42 17.32 22.81
C GLU A 75 9.02 17.54 21.42
N LEU A 76 9.66 16.53 20.84
CA LEU A 76 10.21 16.60 19.48
C LEU A 76 9.14 16.92 18.43
N ILE A 77 7.98 16.26 18.48
CA ILE A 77 6.90 16.52 17.53
C ILE A 77 6.42 17.97 17.62
N LYS A 78 6.36 18.55 18.82
CA LYS A 78 5.98 19.96 19.02
C LYS A 78 7.07 20.92 18.56
N GLU A 79 8.32 20.67 18.96
CA GLU A 79 9.47 21.51 18.66
C GLU A 79 9.64 21.69 17.15
N TYR A 80 9.53 20.59 16.39
CA TYR A 80 9.63 20.59 14.94
C TYR A 80 8.28 20.73 14.23
N SER A 81 7.18 20.93 14.97
CA SER A 81 5.81 21.04 14.43
C SER A 81 5.46 19.91 13.45
N LEU A 82 5.82 18.67 13.76
CA LEU A 82 5.69 17.53 12.85
C LEU A 82 4.24 17.07 12.65
N ASP A 83 3.34 17.38 13.58
CA ASP A 83 1.91 17.09 13.49
C ASP A 83 1.21 17.80 12.32
N GLN A 84 1.86 18.82 11.73
CA GLN A 84 1.41 19.44 10.48
C GLN A 84 1.32 18.47 9.30
N TYR A 85 2.06 17.35 9.35
CA TYR A 85 2.05 16.32 8.31
C TYR A 85 0.89 15.32 8.51
N ASP A 86 0.34 15.21 9.72
CA ASP A 86 -0.73 14.24 10.05
C ASP A 86 -2.10 14.63 9.47
N THR A 87 -2.31 15.91 9.19
CA THR A 87 -3.63 16.48 8.88
C THR A 87 -3.79 16.98 7.45
N LYS A 88 -2.85 16.71 6.53
CA LYS A 88 -2.90 17.23 5.16
C LYS A 88 -4.12 16.68 4.37
N LYS A 89 -5.24 17.41 4.44
CA LYS A 89 -5.89 17.92 3.22
C LYS A 89 -4.98 19.01 2.66
N PRO A 90 -4.84 19.16 1.32
CA PRO A 90 -3.94 20.14 0.74
C PRO A 90 -4.33 21.53 1.24
N LYS A 91 -3.44 22.20 1.97
CA LYS A 91 -3.63 23.62 2.28
C LYS A 91 -3.60 24.37 0.95
N LYS A 92 -4.60 25.24 0.79
CA LYS A 92 -4.91 26.09 -0.37
C LYS A 92 -3.66 26.53 -1.16
N LYS A 93 -3.79 26.53 -2.48
CA LYS A 93 -2.88 27.12 -3.48
C LYS A 93 -2.21 28.38 -2.93
N VAL A 94 -1.00 28.27 -2.39
CA VAL A 94 -0.12 29.41 -2.25
C VAL A 94 0.33 29.73 -3.67
N LYS A 95 -0.07 30.90 -4.17
CA LYS A 95 0.47 31.46 -5.41
C LYS A 95 1.94 31.82 -5.16
N ILE A 96 2.81 30.82 -5.19
CA ILE A 96 4.23 31.07 -5.42
C ILE A 96 4.32 31.31 -6.92
N LYS A 97 4.77 32.51 -7.32
CA LYS A 97 5.16 32.80 -8.70
C LYS A 97 6.20 31.75 -9.08
N ARG A 98 5.80 30.80 -9.93
CA ARG A 98 6.69 29.76 -10.45
C ARG A 98 7.39 30.33 -11.68
N ASP A 99 8.45 31.08 -11.44
CA ASP A 99 9.48 31.21 -12.45
C ASP A 99 10.30 29.91 -12.38
N HIS A 100 10.37 29.19 -13.49
CA HIS A 100 11.19 27.98 -13.74
C HIS A 100 10.74 26.63 -13.15
N LEU A 101 9.52 26.19 -13.47
CA LEU A 101 9.26 24.74 -13.60
C LEU A 101 8.66 24.49 -14.98
N ASN A 102 9.45 23.83 -15.83
CA ASN A 102 9.02 23.26 -17.09
C ASN A 102 7.68 22.50 -16.89
N PRO A 103 6.73 22.60 -17.84
CA PRO A 103 5.44 21.95 -17.71
C PRO A 103 5.64 20.46 -17.49
N VAL A 104 5.17 19.96 -16.34
CA VAL A 104 5.16 18.54 -15.99
C VAL A 104 4.60 17.77 -17.18
N SER A 105 5.49 17.00 -17.82
CA SER A 105 5.19 16.12 -18.94
C SER A 105 3.92 15.31 -18.64
N SER A 106 2.98 15.34 -19.60
CA SER A 106 1.65 14.71 -19.58
C SER A 106 1.52 13.47 -18.69
N VAL A 107 0.84 13.62 -17.56
CA VAL A 107 0.42 12.53 -16.67
C VAL A 107 -0.58 11.64 -17.40
N GLN A 108 -0.15 10.48 -17.92
CA GLN A 108 -1.02 9.55 -18.66
C GLN A 108 -1.87 8.69 -17.71
N ILE A 109 -3.00 9.24 -17.25
CA ILE A 109 -3.99 8.50 -16.45
C ILE A 109 -5.09 7.94 -17.35
N HIS A 110 -5.29 6.64 -17.28
CA HIS A 110 -6.35 5.92 -17.98
C HIS A 110 -7.51 5.58 -17.03
N LYS A 111 -8.63 5.13 -17.60
CA LYS A 111 -9.80 4.66 -16.82
C LYS A 111 -10.29 3.30 -17.32
N LYS A 112 -10.56 2.39 -16.37
CA LYS A 112 -11.27 1.12 -16.62
C LYS A 112 -12.27 0.92 -15.50
N ASN A 113 -13.51 0.57 -15.84
CA ASN A 113 -14.58 0.37 -14.84
C ASN A 113 -14.75 1.57 -13.88
N PHE A 114 -14.58 2.79 -14.41
CA PHE A 114 -14.59 4.05 -13.64
C PHE A 114 -13.50 4.13 -12.54
N ILE A 115 -12.36 3.47 -12.77
CA ILE A 115 -11.21 3.41 -11.85
C ILE A 115 -9.99 3.93 -12.60
N LYS A 116 -9.27 4.86 -11.98
CA LYS A 116 -8.01 5.38 -12.53
C LYS A 116 -6.91 4.32 -12.45
N TYR A 117 -6.17 4.16 -13.54
CA TYR A 117 -4.97 3.33 -13.60
C TYR A 117 -3.92 3.99 -14.50
N ILE A 118 -2.68 3.54 -14.36
CA ILE A 118 -1.55 3.91 -15.21
C ILE A 118 -0.99 2.67 -15.87
N VAL A 119 -0.25 2.87 -16.96
CA VAL A 119 0.53 1.82 -17.61
C VAL A 119 1.96 1.97 -17.16
N VAL A 120 2.56 0.87 -16.69
CA VAL A 120 3.93 0.83 -16.19
C VAL A 120 4.90 1.11 -17.33
N GLU A 121 5.79 2.07 -17.10
CA GLU A 121 6.94 2.37 -17.96
C GLU A 121 8.12 1.43 -17.64
N ASP A 122 9.05 1.25 -18.57
CA ASP A 122 10.16 0.30 -18.38
C ASP A 122 11.06 0.70 -17.20
N GLY A 123 11.37 -0.26 -16.33
CA GLY A 123 12.14 -0.04 -15.10
C GLY A 123 11.42 0.72 -13.98
N GLN A 124 10.13 1.07 -14.13
CA GLN A 124 9.38 1.82 -13.13
C GLN A 124 9.01 0.98 -11.90
N SER A 125 9.18 1.53 -10.71
CA SER A 125 8.79 0.89 -9.45
C SER A 125 7.43 1.37 -8.93
N LEU A 126 6.83 0.60 -8.02
CA LEU A 126 5.61 1.02 -7.30
C LEU A 126 5.80 2.29 -6.47
N ASN A 127 7.03 2.56 -6.00
CA ASN A 127 7.36 3.79 -5.27
C ASN A 127 7.34 5.00 -6.19
N ASP A 128 7.96 4.87 -7.36
CA ASP A 128 7.96 5.95 -8.37
C ASP A 128 6.54 6.32 -8.77
N ILE A 129 5.66 5.31 -8.90
CA ILE A 129 4.24 5.51 -9.17
C ILE A 129 3.55 6.19 -7.98
N ALA A 130 3.80 5.75 -6.75
CA ALA A 130 3.22 6.35 -5.55
C ALA A 130 3.54 7.85 -5.45
N GLU A 131 4.82 8.20 -5.64
CA GLU A 131 5.30 9.58 -5.58
C GLU A 131 4.79 10.43 -6.76
N LYS A 132 4.95 9.94 -8.00
CA LYS A 132 4.55 10.65 -9.23
C LYS A 132 3.06 10.99 -9.25
N TYR A 133 2.22 10.11 -8.70
CA TYR A 133 0.76 10.25 -8.76
C TYR A 133 0.11 10.67 -7.45
N ASP A 134 0.90 11.02 -6.42
CA ASP A 134 0.42 11.45 -5.09
C ASP A 134 -0.56 10.45 -4.47
N VAL A 135 -0.19 9.16 -4.49
CA VAL A 135 -0.95 8.05 -3.91
C VAL A 135 -0.09 7.33 -2.88
N TRP A 136 -0.65 6.94 -1.75
CA TRP A 136 0.12 6.22 -0.74
C TRP A 136 0.51 4.82 -1.27
N LEU A 137 1.76 4.42 -1.10
CA LEU A 137 2.26 3.12 -1.58
C LEU A 137 1.39 1.94 -1.11
N TRP A 138 0.96 1.95 0.17
CA TRP A 138 0.11 0.89 0.72
C TRP A 138 -1.26 0.82 0.03
N GLU A 139 -1.77 1.94 -0.50
CA GLU A 139 -2.99 1.95 -1.30
C GLU A 139 -2.77 1.25 -2.63
N ILE A 140 -1.68 1.57 -3.33
CA ILE A 140 -1.33 0.90 -4.59
C ILE A 140 -1.19 -0.62 -4.39
N LEU A 141 -0.44 -1.03 -3.36
CA LEU A 141 -0.27 -2.44 -2.99
C LEU A 141 -1.61 -3.13 -2.73
N LYS A 142 -2.48 -2.47 -1.96
CA LYS A 142 -3.81 -2.98 -1.61
C LYS A 142 -4.75 -3.05 -2.83
N TYR A 143 -4.72 -2.06 -3.72
CA TYR A 143 -5.61 -1.99 -4.87
C TYR A 143 -5.22 -2.96 -5.98
N ASN A 144 -3.93 -3.30 -6.05
CA ASN A 144 -3.38 -4.20 -7.05
C ASN A 144 -3.06 -5.59 -6.48
N GLU A 145 -3.53 -5.90 -5.26
CA GLU A 145 -3.35 -7.16 -4.55
C GLU A 145 -1.93 -7.73 -4.67
N CYS A 146 -0.93 -6.86 -4.49
CA CYS A 146 0.48 -7.19 -4.66
C CYS A 146 1.32 -6.80 -3.45
N THR A 147 2.49 -7.42 -3.37
CA THR A 147 3.55 -7.11 -2.42
C THR A 147 4.54 -6.11 -3.02
N ILE A 148 5.40 -5.51 -2.19
CA ILE A 148 6.30 -4.43 -2.63
C ILE A 148 7.48 -4.91 -3.44
N ASP A 149 7.90 -6.15 -3.19
CA ASP A 149 8.94 -6.89 -3.91
C ASP A 149 8.49 -7.34 -5.31
N ARG A 150 7.24 -7.04 -5.67
CA ARG A 150 6.72 -7.34 -6.98
C ARG A 150 7.48 -6.54 -8.04
N VAL A 151 8.14 -7.27 -8.93
CA VAL A 151 8.71 -6.73 -10.16
C VAL A 151 7.55 -6.37 -11.10
N LEU A 152 7.54 -5.12 -11.57
CA LEU A 152 6.57 -4.66 -12.55
C LEU A 152 7.10 -4.87 -13.96
N ASN A 153 6.25 -5.34 -14.85
CA ASN A 153 6.58 -5.44 -16.27
C ASN A 153 6.09 -4.20 -17.01
N SER A 154 6.89 -3.74 -17.98
CA SER A 154 6.46 -2.67 -18.89
C SER A 154 5.13 -3.04 -19.56
N GLY A 155 4.21 -2.07 -19.64
CA GLY A 155 2.86 -2.28 -20.18
C GLY A 155 1.82 -2.77 -19.17
N GLU A 156 2.22 -3.12 -17.94
CA GLU A 156 1.27 -3.56 -16.91
C GLU A 156 0.35 -2.42 -16.43
N LYS A 157 -0.90 -2.75 -16.07
CA LYS A 157 -1.83 -1.79 -15.44
C LYS A 157 -1.65 -1.75 -13.94
N ILE A 158 -1.43 -0.56 -13.39
CA ILE A 158 -1.45 -0.30 -11.95
C ILE A 158 -2.60 0.63 -11.60
N TYR A 159 -3.54 0.14 -10.81
CA TYR A 159 -4.68 0.90 -10.32
C TYR A 159 -4.28 1.85 -9.20
N LEU A 160 -4.69 3.11 -9.35
CA LEU A 160 -4.51 4.18 -8.36
C LEU A 160 -5.72 4.31 -7.42
N GLN A 161 -6.76 3.50 -7.63
CA GLN A 161 -8.01 3.51 -6.87
C GLN A 161 -8.51 2.08 -6.63
N PRO A 162 -9.34 1.83 -5.60
CA PRO A 162 -9.82 0.48 -5.31
C PRO A 162 -10.60 -0.12 -6.48
N LYS A 163 -10.25 -1.36 -6.88
CA LYS A 163 -11.02 -2.13 -7.86
C LYS A 163 -12.49 -2.29 -7.46
N ARG A 164 -13.42 -2.38 -8.41
CA ARG A 164 -14.85 -2.56 -8.09
C ARG A 164 -15.16 -4.03 -7.77
N LYS A 165 -16.27 -4.27 -7.08
CA LYS A 165 -16.74 -5.65 -6.82
C LYS A 165 -17.29 -6.33 -8.08
N LYS A 166 -17.69 -5.55 -9.09
CA LYS A 166 -18.34 -5.98 -10.32
C LYS A 166 -17.71 -5.24 -11.50
N GLY A 167 -17.61 -5.91 -12.64
CA GLY A 167 -17.22 -5.33 -13.92
C GLY A 167 -18.38 -4.66 -14.64
N THR A 168 -18.07 -4.05 -15.78
CA THR A 168 -19.06 -3.50 -16.71
C THR A 168 -19.50 -4.51 -17.77
N GLN A 169 -18.62 -5.46 -18.10
CA GLN A 169 -18.94 -6.56 -19.01
C GLN A 169 -19.58 -7.71 -18.23
N LYS A 170 -20.51 -8.44 -18.85
CA LYS A 170 -21.22 -9.54 -18.19
C LYS A 170 -20.29 -10.69 -17.84
N ASN A 171 -19.53 -11.15 -18.83
CA ASN A 171 -18.69 -12.32 -18.74
C ASN A 171 -17.39 -12.13 -19.52
N HIS A 172 -16.44 -13.02 -19.31
CA HIS A 172 -15.18 -13.13 -20.04
C HIS A 172 -14.94 -14.62 -20.36
N ILE A 173 -14.40 -14.92 -21.54
CA ILE A 173 -14.01 -16.28 -21.95
C ILE A 173 -12.49 -16.32 -21.87
N VAL A 174 -11.99 -17.23 -21.05
CA VAL A 174 -10.57 -17.34 -20.71
C VAL A 174 -9.80 -17.82 -21.94
N VAL A 175 -8.75 -17.10 -22.30
CA VAL A 175 -7.82 -17.49 -23.36
C VAL A 175 -6.51 -18.05 -22.78
N GLU A 176 -5.66 -18.59 -23.65
CA GLU A 176 -4.38 -19.18 -23.25
C GLU A 176 -3.50 -18.17 -22.52
N GLY A 177 -2.91 -18.59 -21.39
CA GLY A 177 -2.01 -17.78 -20.58
C GLY A 177 -2.68 -16.81 -19.61
N GLU A 178 -4.01 -16.70 -19.59
CA GLU A 178 -4.71 -15.84 -18.63
C GLU A 178 -4.82 -16.44 -17.23
N THR A 179 -4.72 -15.59 -16.23
CA THR A 179 -4.88 -15.93 -14.81
C THR A 179 -6.04 -15.15 -14.18
N MET A 180 -6.57 -15.63 -13.06
CA MET A 180 -7.57 -14.91 -12.25
C MET A 180 -7.08 -13.51 -11.89
N TYR A 181 -5.79 -13.36 -11.56
CA TYR A 181 -5.17 -12.07 -11.31
C TYR A 181 -5.14 -11.17 -12.55
N GLY A 182 -4.67 -11.71 -13.68
CA GLY A 182 -4.62 -10.98 -14.96
C GLY A 182 -5.99 -10.50 -15.40
N ILE A 183 -7.02 -11.35 -15.30
CA ILE A 183 -8.41 -11.02 -15.63
C ILE A 183 -8.96 -9.97 -14.65
N SER A 184 -8.64 -10.09 -13.36
CA SER A 184 -8.97 -9.09 -12.34
C SER A 184 -8.40 -7.71 -12.69
N GLN A 185 -7.14 -7.65 -13.13
CA GLN A 185 -6.48 -6.43 -13.60
C GLN A 185 -7.07 -5.92 -14.92
N LEU A 186 -7.37 -6.81 -15.87
CA LEU A 186 -7.94 -6.47 -17.16
C LEU A 186 -9.26 -5.70 -17.01
N TYR A 187 -10.11 -6.13 -16.07
CA TYR A 187 -11.46 -5.59 -15.89
C TYR A 187 -11.62 -4.59 -14.74
N GLY A 188 -10.59 -4.38 -13.91
CA GLY A 188 -10.69 -3.56 -12.71
C GLY A 188 -11.70 -4.12 -11.70
N VAL A 189 -11.72 -5.45 -11.54
CA VAL A 189 -12.59 -6.17 -10.61
C VAL A 189 -11.73 -6.75 -9.50
N LYS A 190 -12.13 -6.60 -8.22
CA LYS A 190 -11.38 -7.17 -7.09
C LYS A 190 -11.22 -8.68 -7.24
N LEU A 191 -10.00 -9.18 -7.06
CA LEU A 191 -9.67 -10.60 -7.25
C LEU A 191 -10.58 -11.50 -6.39
N LYS A 192 -10.70 -11.21 -5.10
CA LYS A 192 -11.60 -11.93 -4.18
C LYS A 192 -13.06 -11.92 -4.63
N SER A 193 -13.51 -10.85 -5.27
CA SER A 193 -14.88 -10.77 -5.80
C SER A 193 -15.05 -11.63 -7.04
N LEU A 194 -14.04 -11.66 -7.91
CA LEU A 194 -14.02 -12.51 -9.11
C LEU A 194 -14.12 -13.99 -8.73
N TYR A 195 -13.30 -14.46 -7.78
CA TYR A 195 -13.41 -15.82 -7.23
C TYR A 195 -14.81 -16.11 -6.70
N LYS A 196 -15.35 -15.22 -5.85
CA LYS A 196 -16.67 -15.40 -5.25
C LYS A 196 -17.79 -15.46 -6.29
N MET A 197 -17.72 -14.66 -7.35
CA MET A 197 -18.74 -14.65 -8.41
C MET A 197 -18.73 -15.95 -9.21
N ASN A 198 -17.55 -16.52 -9.41
CA ASN A 198 -17.34 -17.74 -10.20
C ASN A 198 -17.33 -19.03 -9.38
N GLN A 199 -17.56 -18.93 -8.06
CA GLN A 199 -17.53 -20.07 -7.13
C GLN A 199 -16.23 -20.87 -7.20
N MET A 200 -15.13 -20.18 -7.46
CA MET A 200 -13.79 -20.77 -7.51
C MET A 200 -13.08 -20.62 -6.16
N SER A 201 -12.28 -21.61 -5.80
CA SER A 201 -11.41 -21.56 -4.62
C SER A 201 -10.30 -20.54 -4.82
N PHE A 202 -10.02 -19.72 -3.81
CA PHE A 202 -8.96 -18.71 -3.91
C PHE A 202 -7.61 -19.38 -4.18
N GLY A 203 -6.89 -18.91 -5.19
CA GLY A 203 -5.62 -19.49 -5.65
C GLY A 203 -5.76 -20.52 -6.78
N SER A 204 -6.98 -20.97 -7.11
CA SER A 204 -7.18 -21.76 -8.33
C SER A 204 -7.14 -20.85 -9.56
N GLU A 205 -6.64 -21.37 -10.67
CA GLU A 205 -6.62 -20.66 -11.96
C GLU A 205 -7.75 -21.16 -12.88
N PRO A 206 -8.19 -20.34 -13.86
CA PRO A 206 -9.24 -20.76 -14.77
C PRO A 206 -8.65 -21.64 -15.88
N TYR A 207 -9.49 -22.47 -16.51
CA TYR A 207 -9.09 -23.24 -17.70
C TYR A 207 -9.46 -22.49 -18.99
N VAL A 208 -8.72 -22.74 -20.07
CA VAL A 208 -8.98 -22.14 -21.39
C VAL A 208 -10.39 -22.48 -21.85
N GLY A 209 -11.13 -21.48 -22.33
CA GLY A 209 -12.52 -21.60 -22.72
C GLY A 209 -13.52 -21.45 -21.57
N GLN A 210 -13.06 -21.41 -20.31
CA GLN A 210 -13.94 -21.19 -19.16
C GLN A 210 -14.61 -19.81 -19.26
N LYS A 211 -15.93 -19.78 -19.06
CA LYS A 211 -16.70 -18.54 -19.02
C LYS A 211 -16.80 -18.00 -17.60
N LEU A 212 -16.11 -16.91 -17.31
CA LEU A 212 -16.15 -16.23 -16.02
C LEU A 212 -17.21 -15.12 -16.00
N ASN A 213 -18.06 -15.09 -14.97
CA ASN A 213 -18.97 -14.01 -14.67
C ASN A 213 -18.25 -12.84 -13.97
N LEU A 214 -18.55 -11.62 -14.42
CA LEU A 214 -17.93 -10.39 -13.92
C LEU A 214 -18.92 -9.47 -13.19
N MET A 215 -20.23 -9.71 -13.27
CA MET A 215 -21.27 -8.81 -12.70
C MET A 215 -22.09 -9.42 -11.57
N LYS A 216 -22.31 -10.74 -11.60
CA LYS A 216 -23.17 -11.44 -10.65
C LYS A 216 -22.60 -12.81 -10.31
N LYS A 217 -22.96 -13.31 -9.12
CA LYS A 217 -22.61 -14.67 -8.71
C LYS A 217 -23.35 -15.68 -9.62
N ILE A 218 -22.64 -16.70 -10.08
CA ILE A 218 -23.26 -17.86 -10.74
C ILE A 218 -24.22 -18.51 -9.76
N LYS A 219 -25.43 -18.84 -10.21
CA LYS A 219 -26.36 -19.70 -9.47
C LYS A 219 -26.30 -21.07 -10.11
N PHE A 220 -26.16 -22.12 -9.31
CA PHE A 220 -26.53 -23.45 -9.77
C PHE A 220 -28.04 -23.59 -9.55
N ASN A 221 -28.73 -24.10 -10.56
CA ASN A 221 -30.07 -24.66 -10.38
C ASN A 221 -29.92 -26.08 -9.85
#